data_AF-A0A7D5RKB2-F1
#
_entry.id   AF-A0A7D5RKB2-F1
#
_cell.length_a   1.000
_cell.length_b   1.000
_cell.length_c   1.000
_cell.angle_alpha   90.00
_cell.angle_beta   90.00
_cell.angle_gamma   90.00
#
_symmetry.space_group_name_H-M   'P 1'
#
loop_
_entity.id
_entity.type
_entity.pdbx_description
1 polymer ?
#
loop_
_entity_poly.entity_id
_entity_poly.type
_entity_poly.pdbx_seq_one_letter_code
_entity_poly.pdbx_strand_id
1 'polypeptide(L)' 'MANMDKLYRSIAAKIIQRCHGSIKITKHGKIIEVYDVNRHIWSKGLAGLIIKEECKNADLKEWEFAHVRTYVIQQLLE' A
#
# COMPACT_ATOMS: atom_id res chain seq x y z
N MET A 1 6.39 10.04 -18.10
CA MET A 1 5.23 9.55 -17.31
C MET A 1 5.30 8.06 -17.00
N ALA A 2 5.72 7.19 -17.93
CA ALA A 2 5.84 5.74 -17.70
C ALA A 2 6.77 5.33 -16.51
N ASN A 3 7.80 6.11 -16.21
CA ASN A 3 8.75 5.77 -15.14
C ASN A 3 8.14 5.91 -13.74
N MET A 4 7.26 6.90 -13.52
CA MET A 4 6.60 7.11 -12.23
C MET A 4 5.49 6.10 -12.00
N ASP A 5 4.71 5.77 -13.04
CA ASP A 5 3.72 4.68 -12.98
C ASP A 5 4.34 3.35 -12.54
N LYS A 6 5.49 3.01 -13.15
CA LYS A 6 6.24 1.80 -12.80
C LYS A 6 6.77 1.85 -11.36
N LEU A 7 7.25 3.02 -10.92
CA LEU A 7 7.69 3.23 -9.55
C LEU A 7 6.55 3.03 -8.55
N TYR A 8 5.40 3.65 -8.76
CA TYR A 8 4.24 3.53 -7.86
C TYR A 8 3.72 2.09 -7.79
N ARG A 9 3.65 1.39 -8.94
CA ARG A 9 3.28 -0.04 -8.97
C ARG A 9 4.28 -0.92 -8.20
N SER A 10 5.57 -0.63 -8.32
CA SER A 10 6.63 -1.34 -7.59
C SER A 10 6.52 -1.13 -6.08
N ILE A 11 6.26 0.10 -5.63
CA ILE A 11 6.06 0.41 -4.21
C ILE A 11 4.79 -0.24 -3.68
N ALA A 12 3.69 -0.22 -4.46
CA ALA A 12 2.47 -0.93 -4.10
C ALA A 12 2.71 -2.44 -3.90
N ALA A 13 3.47 -3.08 -4.79
CA ALA A 13 3.84 -4.48 -4.66
C ALA A 13 4.67 -4.74 -3.38
N LYS A 14 5.61 -3.84 -3.03
CA LYS A 14 6.36 -3.93 -1.75
C LYS A 14 5.44 -3.82 -0.54
N ILE A 15 4.45 -2.93 -0.56
CA ILE A 15 3.46 -2.79 0.52
C ILE A 15 2.67 -4.09 0.69
N ILE A 16 2.19 -4.67 -0.41
CA ILE A 16 1.46 -5.94 -0.40
C ILE A 16 2.36 -7.07 0.13
N GLN A 17 3.62 -7.13 -0.32
CA GLN A 17 4.59 -8.11 0.13
C GLN A 17 4.89 -7.95 1.63
N ARG A 18 5.09 -6.73 2.13
CA ARG A 18 5.29 -6.47 3.58
C ARG A 18 4.10 -6.94 4.40
N CYS A 19 2.90 -6.88 3.85
CA CYS A 19 1.70 -7.40 4.49
C CYS A 19 1.47 -8.90 4.24
N HIS A 20 2.36 -9.61 3.54
CA HIS A 20 2.14 -10.99 3.05
C HIS A 20 0.79 -11.17 2.33
N GLY A 21 0.33 -10.17 1.59
CA GLY A 21 -1.00 -10.17 0.97
C GLY A 21 -2.18 -10.11 1.95
N SER A 22 -1.92 -10.04 3.26
CA SER A 22 -2.91 -10.00 4.32
C SER A 22 -3.48 -8.59 4.50
N ILE A 23 -4.16 -8.12 3.45
CA ILE A 23 -4.82 -6.82 3.36
C ILE A 23 -6.30 -7.08 3.09
N LYS A 24 -7.17 -6.73 4.05
CA LYS A 24 -8.62 -6.82 3.87
C LYS A 24 -9.14 -5.55 3.23
N ILE A 25 -9.84 -5.69 2.11
CA ILE A 25 -10.47 -4.59 1.37
C ILE A 25 -11.99 -4.79 1.30
N THR A 26 -12.75 -3.71 1.24
CA THR A 26 -14.18 -3.77 0.91
C THR A 26 -14.38 -4.00 -0.59
N LYS A 27 -15.59 -4.42 -0.98
CA LYS A 27 -16.03 -4.49 -2.38
C LYS A 27 -15.89 -3.16 -3.15
N HIS A 28 -15.83 -2.02 -2.44
CA HIS A 28 -15.66 -0.69 -3.01
C HIS A 28 -14.19 -0.21 -2.98
N GLY A 29 -13.22 -1.09 -2.70
CA GLY A 29 -11.80 -0.76 -2.72
C GLY A 29 -11.29 -0.03 -1.47
N LYS A 30 -12.04 -0.01 -0.37
CA LYS A 30 -11.57 0.60 0.89
C LYS A 30 -10.74 -0.42 1.68
N ILE A 31 -9.49 -0.10 2.01
CA ILE A 31 -8.67 -0.92 2.90
C ILE A 31 -9.21 -0.81 4.33
N ILE A 32 -9.55 -1.96 4.94
CA ILE A 32 -10.17 -2.05 6.26
C ILE A 32 -9.16 -2.44 7.32
N GLU A 33 -8.30 -3.42 7.01
CA GLU A 33 -7.43 -4.07 7.99
C GLU A 33 -6.19 -4.62 7.28
N VAL A 34 -5.05 -4.55 7.94
CA VAL A 34 -3.78 -5.07 7.42
C VAL A 34 -3.03 -5.83 8.51
N TYR A 35 -2.31 -6.86 8.11
CA TYR A 35 -1.26 -7.45 8.92
C TYR A 35 0.08 -6.79 8.56
N ASP A 36 0.77 -6.21 9.53
CA ASP A 36 2.14 -5.72 9.33
C ASP A 36 3.13 -6.76 9.85
N VAL A 37 3.94 -7.35 8.96
CA VAL A 37 4.93 -8.34 9.34
C VAL A 37 6.03 -7.73 10.21
N ASN A 38 6.39 -6.47 10.00
CA ASN A 38 7.44 -5.81 10.79
C ASN A 38 7.02 -5.60 12.24
N ARG A 39 5.72 -5.47 12.49
CA ARG A 39 5.15 -5.22 13.83
C ARG A 39 4.41 -6.43 14.40
N HIS A 40 4.30 -7.51 13.62
CA HIS A 40 3.53 -8.72 13.93
C HIS A 40 2.12 -8.44 14.47
N ILE A 41 1.37 -7.52 13.84
CA ILE A 41 0.06 -7.07 14.33
C ILE A 41 -0.96 -6.92 13.21
N TRP A 42 -2.21 -7.27 13.53
CA TRP A 42 -3.40 -6.93 12.74
C TRP A 42 -4.00 -5.61 13.22
N SER A 43 -4.23 -4.66 12.31
CA SER A 43 -4.87 -3.40 12.67
C SER A 43 -5.70 -2.79 11.55
N LYS A 44 -6.82 -2.17 11.95
CA LYS A 44 -7.71 -1.43 11.06
C LYS A 44 -7.20 -0.03 10.67
N GLY A 45 -6.20 0.49 11.39
CA GLY A 45 -5.63 1.82 11.16
C GLY A 45 -4.24 1.82 10.53
N LEU A 46 -3.55 0.67 10.49
CA LEU A 46 -2.15 0.62 10.07
C LEU A 46 -1.94 0.78 8.57
N ALA A 47 -2.95 0.51 7.74
CA ALA A 47 -2.80 0.56 6.28
C ALA A 47 -2.23 1.89 5.78
N GLY A 48 -2.76 3.00 6.29
CA GLY A 48 -2.29 4.33 5.92
C GLY A 48 -0.85 4.62 6.39
N LEU A 49 -0.47 4.09 7.56
CA LEU A 49 0.87 4.23 8.11
C LEU A 49 1.88 3.43 7.30
N ILE A 50 1.59 2.17 6.98
CA ILE A 50 2.46 1.32 6.15
C ILE A 50 2.69 1.97 4.78
N ILE A 51 1.61 2.42 4.11
CA ILE A 51 1.74 3.13 2.83
C ILE A 51 2.63 4.37 2.97
N LYS A 52 2.42 5.18 4.02
CA LYS A 52 3.22 6.38 4.28
C LYS A 52 4.69 6.05 4.52
N GLU A 53 4.98 4.97 5.25
CA GLU A 53 6.35 4.50 5.51
C GLU A 53 7.05 4.07 4.23
N GLU A 54 6.43 3.20 3.44
CA GLU A 54 7.04 2.69 2.20
C GLU A 54 7.22 3.81 1.15
N CYS A 55 6.26 4.74 1.05
CA CYS A 55 6.40 5.89 0.17
C CYS A 55 7.53 6.83 0.61
N LYS A 56 7.68 7.08 1.92
CA LYS A 56 8.80 7.90 2.45
C LYS A 56 10.15 7.23 2.22
N ASN A 57 10.23 5.91 2.39
CA ASN A 57 11.45 5.14 2.10
C ASN A 57 11.84 5.23 0.62
N ALA A 58 10.89 5.50 -0.27
CA ALA A 58 11.09 5.70 -1.69
C ALA A 58 11.20 7.17 -2.12
N ASP A 59 11.35 8.11 -1.17
CA ASP A 59 11.47 9.56 -1.39
C ASP A 59 10.27 10.20 -2.14
N LEU A 60 9.07 9.62 -1.98
CA LEU A 60 7.85 10.18 -2.58
C LEU A 60 7.29 11.35 -1.76
N LYS A 61 6.67 12.32 -2.44
CA LYS A 61 5.94 13.43 -1.83
C LYS A 61 4.57 12.97 -1.32
N GLU A 62 4.02 13.67 -0.33
CA GLU A 62 2.78 13.25 0.33
C GLU A 62 1.56 13.15 -0.61
N TRP A 63 1.50 14.00 -1.65
CA TRP A 63 0.44 13.91 -2.66
C TRP A 63 0.53 12.63 -3.53
N GLU A 64 1.72 12.03 -3.65
CA GLU A 64 1.95 10.79 -4.41
C GLU A 64 1.41 9.56 -3.67
N PHE A 65 1.18 9.64 -2.36
CA PHE A 65 0.73 8.51 -1.56
C PHE A 65 -0.68 8.05 -1.96
N ALA A 66 -1.51 8.98 -2.44
CA ALA A 66 -2.83 8.66 -2.96
C ALA A 66 -2.74 7.80 -4.23
N HIS A 67 -1.77 8.08 -5.11
CA HIS A 67 -1.53 7.28 -6.31
C HIS A 67 -1.06 5.86 -5.95
N VAL A 68 -0.08 5.73 -5.05
CA VAL A 68 0.40 4.42 -4.58
C VAL A 68 -0.74 3.61 -3.94
N ARG A 69 -1.58 4.24 -3.10
CA ARG A 69 -2.75 3.57 -2.52
C ARG A 69 -3.68 3.00 -3.59
N THR A 70 -3.94 3.75 -4.67
CA THR A 70 -4.76 3.28 -5.79
C THR A 70 -4.16 2.02 -6.42
N TYR A 71 -2.85 1.97 -6.66
CA TYR A 71 -2.21 0.76 -7.19
C TYR A 71 -2.24 -0.41 -6.22
N VAL A 72 -2.14 -0.19 -4.90
CA VAL A 72 -2.32 -1.26 -3.90
C VAL A 72 -3.72 -1.87 -4.04
N ILE A 73 -4.76 -1.03 -4.15
CA ILE A 73 -6.13 -1.49 -4.29
C ILE A 73 -6.32 -2.24 -5.62
N GLN A 74 -5.78 -1.71 -6.72
CA GLN A 74 -5.85 -2.35 -8.04
C GLN A 74 -5.21 -3.74 -8.02
N GLN A 75 -3.98 -3.86 -7.52
CA GLN A 75 -3.26 -5.14 -7.48
C GLN A 75 -3.91 -6.19 -6.58
N LEU A 76 -4.77 -5.80 -5.63
CA LEU A 76 -5.53 -6.71 -4.78
C LEU A 76 -6.90 -7.11 -5.37
N LEU A 77 -7.38 -6.36 -6.37
CA LEU A 77 -8.65 -6.59 -7.06
C LEU A 77 -8.47 -7.22 -8.46
N GLU A 78 -7.25 -7.20 -9.00
CA GLU A 78 -6.81 -7.96 -10.17
C GLU A 78 -6.71 -9.45 -9.86
#